data_AF-A0A817NGC3-F1
#
_entry.id   AF-A0A817NGC3-F1
#
_cell.length_a   1.000
_cell.length_b   1.000
_cell.length_c   1.000
_cell.angle_alpha   90.00
_cell.angle_beta   90.00
_cell.angle_gamma   90.00
#
_symmetry.space_group_name_H-M   'P 1'
#
loop_
_entity.id
_entity.type
_entity.pdbx_description
1 polymer ?
#
loop_
_entity_poly.entity_id
_entity_poly.type
_entity_poly.pdbx_seq_one_letter_code
_entity_poly.pdbx_strand_id
1 'polypeptide(L)'
;RHSINVNEQNVYDYAEHHLQELLNEKIPTRDYHSFRKHFNGDISDKKFTIKQFYELFQLTKTHGERLLDIFEDTSCIQADSIDGKRIIRIARVLSMAPISVKALILFKTFDRNGDKHVSVEEIKEFYETYLIEFRFPHDSSRRQELIDTFLQAFRMHNANSQMNFERFYTIFQETPHLLESLQLINIPNNDDQIDKLKCQACRKNNKCHILIILLYILATIGLDISVIIELVVKEQNRNVFLVLAHIAGCSIKFNFVLSIILMLKHCMVLIRALRWLRRFLPVDDHIDAHRYVGGALVFYTVVHSLAHVINYAANAQGITPYASALESLMHYFRKQQTICEHCRHVNYNHDAIQQRKLQKVDFIWVNRDVENFSWFFQLLNDFENEQLTYLETLRANNVTPKRYIDFHFYFTSLKSNNQRMIGCAPFDFAVKVYEHVSSCDVLTKMKTKTILGRPQWSLLFAEFKAEHKKTSVFFTGKPVMGDEIKRWCDQYQFLYYHEPYF
;
A
#
# COMPACT_ATOMS: atom_id res chain seq x y z
N ARG A 1 14.33 13.12 31.59
CA ARG A 1 15.22 14.24 32.01
C ARG A 1 16.48 13.66 32.63
N HIS A 2 17.43 13.21 31.82
CA HIS A 2 18.86 13.13 32.15
C HIS A 2 19.54 13.64 30.88
N SER A 3 19.86 14.94 30.88
CA SER A 3 20.64 15.59 29.82
C SER A 3 22.08 15.17 30.04
N ILE A 4 22.52 14.13 29.33
CA ILE A 4 23.91 13.70 29.32
C ILE A 4 24.62 14.56 28.27
N ASN A 5 25.56 15.38 28.72
CA ASN A 5 26.56 16.04 27.89
C ASN A 5 27.43 14.94 27.27
N VAL A 6 27.06 14.47 26.08
CA VAL A 6 27.89 13.55 25.30
C VAL A 6 28.94 14.41 24.63
N ASN A 7 30.21 14.27 25.03
CA ASN A 7 31.33 14.75 24.22
C ASN A 7 31.15 14.19 22.80
N GLU A 8 31.11 15.06 21.80
CA GLU A 8 30.75 14.80 20.40
C GLU A 8 31.59 13.73 19.68
N GLN A 9 32.60 13.16 20.33
CA GLN A 9 33.60 12.29 19.72
C GLN A 9 33.32 10.78 19.79
N ASN A 10 32.21 10.31 20.36
CA ASN A 10 31.92 8.87 20.25
C ASN A 10 30.45 8.44 20.41
N VAL A 11 29.55 9.06 19.63
CA VAL A 11 28.12 8.72 19.67
C VAL A 11 27.86 7.31 19.11
N TYR A 12 28.64 6.88 18.11
CA TYR A 12 28.58 5.53 17.55
C TYR A 12 28.88 4.48 18.61
N ASP A 13 30.04 4.55 19.27
CA ASP A 13 30.45 3.54 20.25
C ASP A 13 29.52 3.53 21.47
N TYR A 14 28.97 4.69 21.86
CA TYR A 14 27.94 4.76 22.91
C TYR A 14 26.66 4.01 22.50
N ALA A 15 26.15 4.27 21.30
CA ALA A 15 24.95 3.61 20.80
C ALA A 15 25.20 2.10 20.58
N GLU A 16 26.39 1.71 20.11
CA GLU A 16 26.76 0.31 19.90
C GLU A 16 26.90 -0.45 21.22
N HIS A 17 27.58 0.16 22.20
CA HIS A 17 27.67 -0.40 23.55
C HIS A 17 26.27 -0.62 24.14
N HIS A 18 25.38 0.36 24.03
CA HIS A 18 24.03 0.25 24.59
C HIS A 18 23.15 -0.75 23.84
N LEU A 19 23.34 -0.90 22.52
CA LEU A 19 22.70 -1.97 21.75
C LEU A 19 23.14 -3.35 22.28
N GLN A 20 24.43 -3.54 22.51
CA GLN A 20 24.97 -4.79 23.05
C GLN A 20 24.51 -5.06 24.49
N GLU A 21 24.40 -4.03 25.33
CA GLU A 21 23.80 -4.16 26.67
C GLU A 21 22.36 -4.67 26.59
N LEU A 22 21.52 -4.07 25.73
CA LEU A 22 20.12 -4.46 25.56
C LEU A 22 19.97 -5.90 25.02
N LEU A 23 20.91 -6.34 24.18
CA LEU A 23 20.92 -7.72 23.65
C LEU A 23 21.32 -8.76 24.68
N ASN A 24 22.25 -8.39 25.58
CA ASN A 24 22.75 -9.27 26.64
C ASN A 24 21.89 -9.26 27.91
N GLU A 25 20.98 -8.29 28.05
CA GLU A 25 20.09 -8.20 29.20
C GLU A 25 19.11 -9.40 29.24
N LYS A 26 18.92 -9.98 30.44
CA LYS A 26 17.91 -11.02 30.64
C LYS A 26 16.52 -10.46 30.37
N ILE A 27 15.77 -11.17 29.53
CA ILE A 27 14.40 -10.79 29.17
C ILE A 27 13.52 -10.87 30.43
N PRO A 28 12.92 -9.76 30.90
CA PRO A 28 12.03 -9.75 32.06
C PRO A 28 10.79 -10.61 31.83
N THR A 29 10.30 -11.28 32.89
CA THR A 29 9.11 -12.14 32.83
C THR A 29 7.86 -11.40 32.34
N ARG A 30 7.78 -10.08 32.58
CA ARG A 30 6.68 -9.21 32.11
C ARG A 30 6.63 -9.11 30.58
N ASP A 31 7.79 -9.07 29.93
CA ASP A 31 7.86 -8.90 28.48
C ASP A 31 7.41 -10.18 27.78
N TYR A 32 7.76 -11.36 28.33
CA TYR A 32 7.21 -12.64 27.87
C TYR A 32 5.67 -12.68 27.90
N HIS A 33 5.02 -12.08 28.90
CA HIS A 33 3.56 -12.02 28.97
C HIS A 33 2.94 -11.11 27.91
N SER A 34 3.53 -9.93 27.67
CA SER A 34 3.09 -9.01 26.59
C SER A 34 3.24 -9.67 25.21
N PHE A 35 4.35 -10.36 24.97
CA PHE A 35 4.60 -11.09 23.73
C PHE A 35 3.73 -12.35 23.59
N ARG A 36 3.47 -13.08 24.68
CA ARG A 36 2.57 -14.25 24.68
C ARG A 36 1.13 -13.87 24.31
N LYS A 37 0.68 -12.68 24.74
CA LYS A 37 -0.61 -12.12 24.33
C LYS A 37 -0.60 -11.76 22.84
N HIS A 38 0.47 -11.13 22.35
CA HIS A 38 0.60 -10.73 20.96
C HIS A 38 0.69 -11.89 19.96
N PHE A 39 1.36 -12.99 20.33
CA PHE A 39 1.61 -14.14 19.44
C PHE A 39 0.72 -15.36 19.68
N ASN A 40 -0.38 -15.22 20.44
CA ASN A 40 -1.34 -16.29 20.75
C ASN A 40 -0.66 -17.60 21.23
N GLY A 41 0.26 -17.48 22.19
CA GLY A 41 0.93 -18.63 22.79
C GLY A 41 2.35 -18.33 23.24
N ASP A 42 2.96 -19.30 23.92
CA ASP A 42 4.36 -19.18 24.29
C ASP A 42 5.24 -19.43 23.07
N ILE A 43 6.00 -18.41 22.67
CA ILE A 43 6.91 -18.47 21.52
C ILE A 43 8.34 -18.76 21.94
N SER A 44 8.67 -18.71 23.24
CA SER A 44 10.07 -18.77 23.71
C SER A 44 10.80 -20.05 23.30
N ASP A 45 10.07 -21.17 23.23
CA ASP A 45 10.62 -22.48 22.91
C ASP A 45 10.24 -22.96 21.50
N LYS A 46 9.61 -22.10 20.69
CA LYS A 46 9.27 -22.39 19.30
C LYS A 46 10.39 -21.94 18.37
N LYS A 47 10.61 -22.73 17.31
CA LYS A 47 11.41 -22.32 16.15
C LYS A 47 10.49 -21.80 15.06
N PHE A 48 10.90 -20.71 14.44
CA PHE A 48 10.21 -20.06 13.32
C PHE A 48 11.08 -20.14 12.08
N THR A 49 10.48 -20.24 10.91
CA THR A 49 11.23 -20.08 9.66
C THR A 49 11.58 -18.60 9.45
N ILE A 50 12.59 -18.32 8.63
CA ILE A 50 12.99 -16.94 8.33
C ILE A 50 11.87 -16.19 7.62
N LYS A 51 11.11 -16.89 6.77
CA LYS A 51 9.90 -16.35 6.16
C LYS A 51 8.85 -15.94 7.20
N GLN A 52 8.61 -16.76 8.22
CA GLN A 52 7.69 -16.43 9.31
C GLN A 52 8.16 -15.20 10.09
N PHE A 53 9.47 -15.04 10.30
CA PHE A 53 10.05 -13.84 10.91
C PHE A 53 9.80 -12.58 10.05
N TYR A 54 9.99 -12.64 8.74
CA TYR A 54 9.68 -11.52 7.85
C TYR A 54 8.21 -11.15 7.89
N GLU A 55 7.31 -12.14 7.85
CA GLU A 55 5.87 -11.92 7.96
C GLU A 55 5.49 -11.30 9.31
N LEU A 56 6.15 -11.73 10.40
CA LEU A 56 5.94 -11.22 11.76
C LEU A 56 6.18 -9.72 11.87
N PHE A 57 7.29 -9.26 11.30
CA PHE A 57 7.76 -7.87 11.39
C PHE A 57 7.39 -7.05 10.15
N GLN A 58 6.66 -7.65 9.20
CA GLN A 58 6.36 -7.12 7.87
C GLN A 58 7.61 -6.58 7.15
N LEU A 59 8.71 -7.32 7.27
CA LEU A 59 9.98 -6.98 6.63
C LEU A 59 9.92 -7.42 5.18
N THR A 60 10.48 -6.59 4.30
CA THR A 60 10.87 -7.06 2.98
C THR A 60 12.03 -8.06 3.12
N LYS A 61 12.32 -8.87 2.10
CA LYS A 61 13.39 -9.86 2.22
C LYS A 61 14.72 -9.15 2.47
N THR A 62 15.03 -8.12 1.70
CA THR A 62 16.27 -7.34 1.85
C THR A 62 16.36 -6.69 3.22
N HIS A 63 15.32 -6.00 3.68
CA HIS A 63 15.34 -5.39 5.02
C HIS A 63 15.45 -6.45 6.12
N GLY A 64 14.77 -7.59 5.97
CA GLY A 64 14.79 -8.68 6.94
C GLY A 64 16.14 -9.36 7.10
N GLU A 65 16.84 -9.64 5.99
CA GLU A 65 18.22 -10.16 6.01
C GLU A 65 19.15 -9.18 6.72
N ARG A 66 19.08 -7.88 6.37
CA ARG A 66 19.93 -6.84 6.94
C ARG A 66 19.68 -6.63 8.44
N LEU A 67 18.42 -6.72 8.86
CA LEU A 67 18.08 -6.65 10.28
C LEU A 67 18.70 -7.82 11.05
N LEU A 68 18.62 -9.05 10.52
CA LEU A 68 19.24 -10.22 11.14
C LEU A 68 20.77 -10.13 11.19
N ASP A 69 21.40 -9.55 10.15
CA ASP A 69 22.84 -9.31 10.14
C ASP A 69 23.26 -8.34 11.27
N ILE A 70 22.49 -7.26 11.49
CA ILE A 70 22.76 -6.29 12.57
C ILE A 70 22.67 -6.93 13.95
N PHE A 71 21.78 -7.91 14.11
CA PHE A 71 21.62 -8.65 15.36
C PHE A 71 22.53 -9.90 15.44
N GLU A 72 23.54 -9.99 14.56
CA GLU A 72 24.54 -11.08 14.51
C GLU A 72 23.93 -12.49 14.35
N ASP A 73 22.75 -12.57 13.72
CA ASP A 73 21.97 -13.79 13.59
C ASP A 73 22.17 -14.48 12.22
N THR A 74 23.24 -14.21 11.47
CA THR A 74 23.48 -14.76 10.11
C THR A 74 23.42 -16.29 10.01
N SER A 75 23.80 -17.00 11.09
CA SER A 75 23.69 -18.47 11.18
C SER A 75 22.24 -18.98 11.07
N CYS A 76 21.25 -18.15 11.43
CA CYS A 76 19.84 -18.51 11.34
C CYS A 76 19.32 -18.47 9.90
N ILE A 77 19.90 -17.63 9.04
CA ILE A 77 19.55 -17.51 7.62
C ILE A 77 19.92 -18.79 6.88
N GLN A 78 21.13 -19.31 7.10
CA GLN A 78 21.58 -20.57 6.50
C GLN A 78 20.80 -21.78 7.02
N ALA A 79 20.36 -21.74 8.28
CA ALA A 79 19.56 -22.80 8.90
C ALA A 79 18.06 -22.71 8.59
N ASP A 80 17.60 -21.64 7.91
CA ASP A 80 16.18 -21.26 7.73
C ASP A 80 15.35 -21.38 9.03
N SER A 81 15.96 -21.07 10.17
CA SER A 81 15.29 -21.19 11.47
C SER A 81 15.80 -20.21 12.51
N ILE A 82 14.89 -19.49 13.18
CA ILE A 82 15.16 -18.57 14.27
C ILE A 82 14.35 -18.96 15.53
N ASP A 83 15.00 -18.91 16.69
CA ASP A 83 14.36 -19.24 17.97
C ASP A 83 13.46 -18.07 18.44
N GLY A 84 12.29 -18.36 19.00
CA GLY A 84 11.39 -17.30 19.46
C GLY A 84 11.94 -16.45 20.61
N LYS A 85 12.87 -16.97 21.42
CA LYS A 85 13.65 -16.14 22.37
C LYS A 85 14.43 -15.02 21.68
N ARG A 86 14.97 -15.27 20.48
CA ARG A 86 15.69 -14.26 19.69
C ARG A 86 14.72 -13.24 19.09
N ILE A 87 13.60 -13.69 18.56
CA ILE A 87 12.51 -12.82 18.08
C ILE A 87 12.08 -11.84 19.19
N ILE A 88 11.89 -12.32 20.42
CA ILE A 88 11.52 -11.48 21.56
C ILE A 88 12.62 -10.44 21.86
N ARG A 89 13.91 -10.80 21.78
CA ARG A 89 15.01 -9.84 21.99
C ARG A 89 15.02 -8.76 20.93
N ILE A 90 14.96 -9.13 19.64
CA ILE A 90 14.92 -8.19 18.52
C ILE A 90 13.75 -7.23 18.71
N ALA A 91 12.56 -7.77 18.95
CA ALA A 91 11.36 -7.00 19.23
C ALA A 91 11.56 -6.01 20.39
N ARG A 92 12.10 -6.49 21.52
CA ARG A 92 12.34 -5.67 22.72
C ARG A 92 13.29 -4.51 22.45
N VAL A 93 14.43 -4.78 21.81
CA VAL A 93 15.40 -3.74 21.43
C VAL A 93 14.71 -2.71 20.56
N LEU A 94 14.06 -3.15 19.49
CA LEU A 94 13.39 -2.26 18.55
C LEU A 94 12.34 -1.36 19.23
N SER A 95 11.60 -1.89 20.21
CA SER A 95 10.61 -1.10 20.94
C SER A 95 11.22 -0.15 21.98
N MET A 96 12.09 -0.66 22.85
CA MET A 96 12.54 0.03 24.07
C MET A 96 13.82 0.84 23.90
N ALA A 97 14.58 0.60 22.82
CA ALA A 97 15.86 1.26 22.61
C ALA A 97 15.73 2.80 22.59
N PRO A 98 16.73 3.53 23.13
CA PRO A 98 16.78 4.97 22.97
C PRO A 98 16.94 5.33 21.49
N ILE A 99 16.59 6.58 21.17
CA ILE A 99 16.62 7.11 19.81
C ILE A 99 18.00 6.93 19.16
N SER A 100 19.10 7.10 19.91
CA SER A 100 20.47 6.89 19.42
C SER A 100 20.71 5.48 18.91
N VAL A 101 20.22 4.46 19.63
CA VAL A 101 20.32 3.05 19.22
C VAL A 101 19.41 2.77 18.02
N LYS A 102 18.20 3.33 18.00
CA LYS A 102 17.30 3.18 16.83
C LYS A 102 17.90 3.82 15.57
N ALA A 103 18.56 4.96 15.72
CA ALA A 103 19.27 5.62 14.63
C ALA A 103 20.47 4.79 14.17
N LEU A 104 21.21 4.18 15.11
CA LEU A 104 22.31 3.27 14.79
C LEU A 104 21.84 2.04 14.02
N ILE A 105 20.72 1.42 14.42
CA ILE A 105 20.14 0.29 13.71
C ILE A 105 19.80 0.70 12.27
N LEU A 106 19.11 1.84 12.09
CA LEU A 106 18.80 2.35 10.74
C LEU A 106 20.07 2.66 9.94
N PHE A 107 21.10 3.26 10.55
CA PHE A 107 22.38 3.50 9.90
C PHE A 107 23.04 2.21 9.43
N LYS A 108 23.12 1.19 10.30
CA LYS A 108 23.67 -0.13 9.96
C LYS A 108 22.83 -0.88 8.91
N THR A 109 21.56 -0.53 8.69
CA THR A 109 20.80 -1.10 7.54
C THR A 109 21.29 -0.56 6.19
N PHE A 110 21.77 0.69 6.17
CA PHE A 110 22.35 1.30 4.97
C PHE A 110 23.80 0.85 4.75
N ASP A 111 24.63 0.85 5.80
CA ASP A 111 26.04 0.42 5.76
C ASP A 111 26.14 -1.07 5.38
N ARG A 112 26.56 -1.38 4.15
CA ARG A 112 26.56 -2.74 3.60
C ARG A 112 27.84 -3.48 3.83
N ASN A 113 28.95 -2.78 3.70
CA ASN A 113 30.28 -3.33 3.86
C ASN A 113 30.75 -3.32 5.32
N GLY A 114 30.02 -2.67 6.23
CA GLY A 114 30.35 -2.57 7.65
C GLY A 114 31.52 -1.62 7.93
N ASP A 115 31.81 -0.69 7.02
CA ASP A 115 32.96 0.22 7.12
C ASP A 115 32.69 1.45 8.00
N LYS A 116 31.53 1.48 8.68
CA LYS A 116 31.02 2.58 9.52
C LYS A 116 30.75 3.87 8.74
N HIS A 117 30.72 3.79 7.41
CA HIS A 117 30.34 4.85 6.51
C HIS A 117 29.21 4.36 5.61
N VAL A 118 28.43 5.31 5.10
CA VAL A 118 27.36 5.02 4.14
C VAL A 118 27.63 5.84 2.89
N SER A 119 27.86 5.13 1.79
CA SER A 119 28.06 5.69 0.45
C SER A 119 26.74 6.01 -0.25
N VAL A 120 26.82 6.79 -1.33
CA VAL A 120 25.67 7.08 -2.21
C VAL A 120 25.12 5.79 -2.81
N GLU A 121 26.01 4.92 -3.26
CA GLU A 121 25.68 3.64 -3.90
C GLU A 121 24.91 2.73 -2.94
N GLU A 122 25.31 2.64 -1.67
CA GLU A 122 24.63 1.82 -0.66
C GLU A 122 23.21 2.28 -0.37
N ILE A 123 22.99 3.59 -0.22
CA ILE A 123 21.64 4.16 -0.04
C ILE A 123 20.79 3.85 -1.27
N LYS A 124 21.34 4.04 -2.47
CA LYS A 124 20.63 3.83 -3.72
C LYS A 124 20.24 2.36 -3.90
N GLU A 125 21.18 1.43 -3.75
CA GLU A 125 20.90 -0.01 -3.85
C GLU A 125 19.87 -0.47 -2.83
N PHE A 126 19.98 0.02 -1.58
CA PHE A 126 19.04 -0.31 -0.52
C PHE A 126 17.63 0.15 -0.89
N TYR A 127 17.44 1.44 -1.21
CA TYR A 127 16.10 1.97 -1.49
C TYR A 127 15.53 1.49 -2.84
N GLU A 128 16.34 1.28 -3.87
CA GLU A 128 15.86 0.70 -5.13
C GLU A 128 15.26 -0.69 -4.89
N THR A 129 15.97 -1.54 -4.15
CA THR A 129 15.50 -2.89 -3.82
C THR A 129 14.31 -2.84 -2.86
N TYR A 130 14.45 -2.09 -1.77
CA TYR A 130 13.43 -1.99 -0.73
C TYR A 130 12.11 -1.43 -1.26
N LEU A 131 12.12 -0.34 -2.04
CA LEU A 131 10.89 0.26 -2.57
C LEU A 131 10.16 -0.65 -3.56
N ILE A 132 10.90 -1.45 -4.34
CA ILE A 132 10.32 -2.48 -5.21
C ILE A 132 9.63 -3.55 -4.37
N GLU A 133 10.29 -4.08 -3.34
CA GLU A 133 9.71 -5.10 -2.46
C GLU A 133 8.54 -4.56 -1.62
N PHE A 134 8.61 -3.28 -1.21
CA PHE A 134 7.58 -2.57 -0.45
C PHE A 134 6.35 -2.19 -1.31
N ARG A 135 6.37 -2.47 -2.63
CA ARG A 135 5.31 -2.10 -3.58
C ARG A 135 5.03 -0.60 -3.64
N PHE A 136 6.07 0.21 -3.45
CA PHE A 136 6.00 1.61 -3.82
C PHE A 136 5.72 1.71 -5.34
N PRO A 137 5.01 2.75 -5.82
CA PRO A 137 4.62 2.85 -7.22
C PRO A 137 5.72 2.43 -8.22
N HIS A 138 5.33 1.62 -9.20
CA HIS A 138 6.24 0.94 -10.12
C HIS A 138 6.98 1.88 -11.09
N ASP A 139 6.68 3.17 -11.07
CA ASP A 139 7.39 4.20 -11.83
C ASP A 139 8.85 4.37 -11.35
N SER A 140 9.79 3.99 -12.21
CA SER A 140 11.24 4.12 -11.96
C SER A 140 11.66 5.57 -11.72
N SER A 141 11.02 6.53 -12.38
CA SER A 141 11.36 7.95 -12.25
C SER A 141 11.02 8.49 -10.87
N ARG A 142 9.86 8.09 -10.30
CA ARG A 142 9.46 8.50 -8.94
C ARG A 142 10.35 7.89 -7.85
N ARG A 143 10.79 6.64 -8.03
CA ARG A 143 11.73 6.01 -7.09
C ARG A 143 13.08 6.73 -7.10
N GLN A 144 13.60 7.03 -8.28
CA GLN A 144 14.84 7.80 -8.41
C GLN A 144 14.72 9.18 -7.80
N GLU A 145 13.62 9.90 -8.05
CA GLU A 145 13.37 11.20 -7.44
C GLU A 145 13.36 11.15 -5.89
N LEU A 146 12.73 10.14 -5.29
CA LEU A 146 12.74 9.94 -3.84
C LEU A 146 14.16 9.69 -3.32
N ILE A 147 14.94 8.85 -4.01
CA ILE A 147 16.33 8.55 -3.65
C ILE A 147 17.21 9.79 -3.79
N ASP A 148 17.09 10.53 -4.89
CA ASP A 148 17.87 11.74 -5.14
C ASP A 148 17.55 12.83 -4.10
N THR A 149 16.27 12.97 -3.74
CA THR A 149 15.85 13.90 -2.68
C THR A 149 16.38 13.48 -1.32
N PHE A 150 16.42 12.17 -1.05
CA PHE A 150 17.02 11.63 0.17
C PHE A 150 18.51 11.96 0.22
N LEU A 151 19.28 11.67 -0.84
CA LEU A 151 20.69 12.00 -0.94
C LEU A 151 20.96 13.51 -0.81
N GLN A 152 20.08 14.34 -1.38
CA GLN A 152 20.13 15.79 -1.24
C GLN A 152 19.96 16.23 0.22
N ALA A 153 19.04 15.62 0.98
CA ALA A 153 18.83 15.93 2.40
C ALA A 153 20.08 15.66 3.24
N PHE A 154 20.81 14.58 2.93
CA PHE A 154 22.09 14.25 3.59
C PHE A 154 23.29 15.03 3.04
N ARG A 155 23.06 15.94 2.08
CA ARG A 155 24.08 16.72 1.38
C ARG A 155 25.15 15.82 0.73
N MET A 156 24.70 14.73 0.10
CA MET A 156 25.51 13.76 -0.63
C MET A 156 25.34 13.99 -2.14
N HIS A 157 26.09 14.93 -2.70
CA HIS A 157 25.91 15.39 -4.09
C HIS A 157 26.78 14.64 -5.11
N ASN A 158 27.93 14.11 -4.67
CA ASN A 158 28.89 13.42 -5.54
C ASN A 158 28.86 11.91 -5.27
N ALA A 159 29.18 11.07 -6.27
CA ALA A 159 29.28 9.62 -6.11
C ALA A 159 30.22 9.22 -4.95
N ASN A 160 31.35 9.93 -4.79
CA ASN A 160 32.31 9.66 -3.71
C ASN A 160 31.87 10.22 -2.34
N SER A 161 30.65 10.75 -2.20
CA SER A 161 30.20 11.27 -0.91
C SER A 161 29.93 10.11 0.04
N GLN A 162 30.47 10.19 1.24
CA GLN A 162 30.22 9.25 2.31
C GLN A 162 29.72 9.98 3.56
N MET A 163 28.96 9.26 4.37
CA MET A 163 28.39 9.76 5.61
C MET A 163 28.73 8.81 6.76
N ASN A 164 29.39 9.33 7.79
CA ASN A 164 29.56 8.61 9.05
C ASN A 164 28.31 8.76 9.94
N PHE A 165 28.26 7.97 11.00
CA PHE A 165 27.12 7.95 11.91
C PHE A 165 26.90 9.28 12.65
N GLU A 166 27.96 9.98 13.02
CA GLU A 166 27.88 11.27 13.71
C GLU A 166 27.12 12.27 12.84
N ARG A 167 27.51 12.39 11.57
CA ARG A 167 26.82 13.26 10.61
C ARG A 167 25.37 12.83 10.40
N PHE A 168 25.12 11.53 10.27
CA PHE A 168 23.76 10.98 10.16
C PHE A 168 22.91 11.36 11.38
N TYR A 169 23.46 11.25 12.59
CA TYR A 169 22.76 11.53 13.84
C TYR A 169 22.56 13.03 14.06
N THR A 170 23.51 13.89 13.68
CA THR A 170 23.32 15.36 13.75
C THR A 170 22.15 15.81 12.87
N ILE A 171 22.08 15.31 11.64
CA ILE A 171 20.94 15.60 10.72
C ILE A 171 19.62 15.16 11.35
N PHE A 172 19.64 14.04 12.06
CA PHE A 172 18.49 13.51 12.78
C PHE A 172 18.07 14.37 13.99
N GLN A 173 19.03 14.97 14.70
CA GLN A 173 18.78 15.89 15.81
C GLN A 173 18.28 17.26 15.34
N GLU A 174 18.78 17.75 14.21
CA GLU A 174 18.35 19.00 13.58
C GLU A 174 16.91 18.94 13.06
N THR A 175 16.35 17.74 12.91
CA THR A 175 15.02 17.51 12.31
C THR A 175 14.07 16.78 13.27
N PRO A 176 13.37 17.50 14.18
CA PRO A 176 12.44 16.92 15.17
C PRO A 176 11.34 16.01 14.61
N HIS A 177 10.96 16.20 13.36
CA HIS A 177 9.94 15.40 12.69
C HIS A 177 10.49 14.06 12.16
N LEU A 178 11.79 13.96 11.86
CA LEU A 178 12.45 12.68 11.52
C LEU A 178 12.56 11.77 12.76
N LEU A 179 12.75 12.36 13.94
CA LEU A 179 12.76 11.68 15.25
C LEU A 179 11.50 10.84 15.50
N GLU A 180 10.34 11.36 15.12
CA GLU A 180 9.08 10.62 15.19
C GLU A 180 9.08 9.36 14.33
N SER A 181 9.87 9.27 13.25
CA SER A 181 9.95 8.06 12.41
C SER A 181 10.63 6.90 13.12
N LEU A 182 11.63 7.16 13.95
CA LEU A 182 12.28 6.12 14.76
C LEU A 182 11.40 5.67 15.94
N GLN A 183 10.45 6.49 16.38
CA GLN A 183 9.44 6.09 17.38
C GLN A 183 8.41 5.09 16.81
N LEU A 184 8.36 4.91 15.48
CA LEU A 184 7.49 3.96 14.79
C LEU A 184 8.03 2.52 14.82
N ILE A 185 9.28 2.33 15.21
CA ILE A 185 9.86 1.03 15.51
C ILE A 185 9.28 0.58 16.88
N ASN A 186 8.07 0.04 16.89
CA ASN A 186 7.41 -0.55 18.06
C ASN A 186 6.59 -1.77 17.59
N ILE A 187 6.50 -2.83 18.40
CA ILE A 187 5.65 -3.97 18.05
C ILE A 187 4.18 -3.57 18.29
N PRO A 188 3.27 -3.83 17.34
CA PRO A 188 1.84 -3.65 17.56
C PRO A 188 1.31 -4.47 18.74
N ASN A 189 0.11 -4.18 19.23
CA ASN A 189 -0.70 -5.13 20.01
C ASN A 189 -1.82 -5.63 19.09
N ASN A 190 -1.78 -6.89 18.67
CA ASN A 190 -2.82 -7.50 17.82
C ASN A 190 -3.77 -8.35 18.67
N ASP A 191 -5.00 -7.88 18.87
CA ASP A 191 -6.11 -8.67 19.43
C ASP A 191 -7.11 -9.17 18.35
N ASP A 192 -6.85 -9.01 17.04
CA ASP A 192 -7.81 -9.42 16.00
C ASP A 192 -7.17 -10.24 14.86
N GLN A 193 -7.37 -11.57 14.88
CA GLN A 193 -7.64 -12.48 13.74
C GLN A 193 -7.20 -13.93 14.01
N ILE A 194 -8.16 -14.77 14.41
CA ILE A 194 -8.08 -16.24 14.24
C ILE A 194 -9.34 -16.65 13.47
N ASP A 195 -9.17 -17.07 12.22
CA ASP A 195 -9.99 -18.13 11.61
C ASP A 195 -9.48 -18.48 10.21
N LYS A 196 -8.95 -19.71 10.05
CA LYS A 196 -9.20 -20.61 8.91
C LYS A 196 -8.42 -21.91 9.06
N LEU A 197 -9.16 -22.98 9.35
CA LEU A 197 -8.70 -24.37 9.45
C LEU A 197 -8.95 -25.13 8.13
N LYS A 198 -8.00 -26.04 7.83
CA LYS A 198 -8.14 -27.39 7.23
C LYS A 198 -8.64 -27.54 5.79
N CYS A 199 -7.79 -28.12 4.93
CA CYS A 199 -8.21 -29.23 4.05
C CYS A 199 -7.00 -30.01 3.47
N GLN A 200 -6.76 -31.23 3.94
CA GLN A 200 -5.82 -32.17 3.32
C GLN A 200 -6.27 -33.62 3.59
N ALA A 201 -7.38 -34.02 2.96
CA ALA A 201 -7.83 -35.41 3.00
C ALA A 201 -8.76 -35.73 1.81
N CYS A 202 -8.24 -35.77 0.57
CA CYS A 202 -8.91 -36.49 -0.52
C CYS A 202 -7.99 -36.68 -1.75
N ARG A 203 -7.17 -37.75 -1.81
CA ARG A 203 -6.52 -38.13 -3.09
C ARG A 203 -6.04 -39.59 -3.11
N LYS A 204 -6.91 -40.55 -3.47
CA LYS A 204 -6.53 -41.87 -4.02
C LYS A 204 -7.77 -42.66 -4.48
N ASN A 205 -8.21 -42.49 -5.74
CA ASN A 205 -8.67 -43.62 -6.57
C ASN A 205 -8.92 -43.36 -8.08
N ASN A 206 -8.86 -42.14 -8.62
CA ASN A 206 -9.40 -41.89 -9.98
C ASN A 206 -8.34 -41.53 -11.05
N LYS A 207 -7.34 -42.38 -11.32
CA LYS A 207 -6.21 -42.05 -12.23
C LYS A 207 -6.63 -41.70 -13.67
N CYS A 208 -7.58 -42.41 -14.28
CA CYS A 208 -8.03 -42.14 -15.66
C CYS A 208 -8.91 -40.88 -15.76
N HIS A 209 -9.78 -40.64 -14.78
CA HIS A 209 -10.53 -39.37 -14.71
C HIS A 209 -9.60 -38.18 -14.46
N ILE A 210 -8.59 -38.34 -13.60
CA ILE A 210 -7.57 -37.32 -13.37
C ILE A 210 -6.82 -37.00 -14.67
N LEU A 211 -6.50 -38.00 -15.49
CA LEU A 211 -5.82 -37.77 -16.78
C LEU A 211 -6.67 -36.94 -17.75
N ILE A 212 -7.97 -37.19 -17.86
CA ILE A 212 -8.84 -36.40 -18.76
C ILE A 212 -9.11 -35.02 -18.24
N ILE A 213 -9.35 -34.89 -16.94
CA ILE A 213 -9.50 -33.58 -16.31
C ILE A 213 -8.21 -32.78 -16.52
N LEU A 214 -7.04 -33.42 -16.41
CA LEU A 214 -5.75 -32.80 -16.68
C LEU A 214 -5.61 -32.41 -18.17
N LEU A 215 -6.01 -33.26 -19.12
CA LEU A 215 -5.99 -32.92 -20.54
C LEU A 215 -6.95 -31.77 -20.89
N TYR A 216 -8.15 -31.75 -20.31
CA TYR A 216 -9.11 -30.66 -20.45
C TYR A 216 -8.54 -29.36 -19.88
N ILE A 217 -7.97 -29.39 -18.67
CA ILE A 217 -7.32 -28.23 -18.06
C ILE A 217 -6.15 -27.75 -18.92
N LEU A 218 -5.31 -28.63 -19.45
CA LEU A 218 -4.21 -28.27 -20.34
C LEU A 218 -4.70 -27.64 -21.65
N ALA A 219 -5.79 -28.16 -22.24
CA ALA A 219 -6.37 -27.58 -23.45
C ALA A 219 -6.94 -26.17 -23.18
N THR A 220 -7.64 -25.99 -22.07
CA THR A 220 -8.14 -24.67 -21.65
C THR A 220 -7.00 -23.69 -21.36
N ILE A 221 -5.98 -24.10 -20.59
CA ILE A 221 -4.80 -23.27 -20.32
C ILE A 221 -4.05 -22.94 -21.61
N GLY A 222 -3.91 -23.89 -22.54
CA GLY A 222 -3.25 -23.66 -23.82
C GLY A 222 -3.99 -22.61 -24.67
N LEU A 223 -5.32 -22.67 -24.70
CA LEU A 223 -6.16 -21.66 -25.35
C LEU A 223 -6.01 -20.30 -24.68
N ASP A 224 -6.10 -20.25 -23.35
CA ASP A 224 -5.94 -19.02 -22.58
C ASP A 224 -4.57 -18.38 -22.83
N ILE A 225 -3.49 -19.17 -22.85
CA ILE A 225 -2.12 -18.70 -23.18
C ILE A 225 -2.03 -18.21 -24.62
N SER A 226 -2.65 -18.90 -25.59
CA SER A 226 -2.65 -18.46 -27.00
C SER A 226 -3.29 -17.08 -27.17
N VAL A 227 -4.39 -16.83 -26.46
CA VAL A 227 -5.07 -15.53 -26.44
C VAL A 227 -4.20 -14.48 -25.77
N ILE A 228 -3.53 -14.82 -24.67
CA ILE A 228 -2.58 -13.90 -24.00
C ILE A 228 -1.44 -13.54 -24.94
N ILE A 229 -0.84 -14.50 -25.66
CA ILE A 229 0.26 -14.26 -26.59
C ILE A 229 -0.22 -13.38 -27.76
N GLU A 230 -1.38 -13.66 -28.36
CA GLU A 230 -1.93 -12.83 -29.43
C GLU A 230 -2.15 -11.38 -28.96
N LEU A 231 -2.71 -11.20 -27.76
CA LEU A 231 -2.94 -9.87 -27.17
C LEU A 231 -1.64 -9.13 -26.85
N VAL A 232 -0.63 -9.83 -26.30
CA VAL A 232 0.69 -9.26 -25.99
C VAL A 232 1.46 -8.85 -27.25
N VAL A 233 1.31 -9.60 -28.34
CA VAL A 233 2.03 -9.34 -29.60
C VAL A 233 1.35 -8.26 -30.44
N LYS A 234 0.02 -8.15 -30.39
CA LYS A 234 -0.76 -7.31 -31.32
C LYS A 234 -1.18 -5.96 -30.74
N GLU A 235 -1.35 -5.82 -29.43
CA GLU A 235 -1.79 -4.58 -28.79
C GLU A 235 -0.85 -4.15 -27.65
N GLN A 236 -0.28 -2.95 -27.79
CA GLN A 236 0.76 -2.44 -26.90
C GLN A 236 0.22 -1.75 -25.64
N ASN A 237 -1.09 -1.85 -25.32
CA ASN A 237 -1.65 -1.14 -24.18
C ASN A 237 -3.00 -1.68 -23.60
N ARG A 238 -2.93 -2.11 -22.33
CA ARG A 238 -3.88 -1.86 -21.20
C ARG A 238 -4.89 -2.90 -20.70
N ASN A 239 -5.15 -2.74 -19.38
CA ASN A 239 -6.15 -3.30 -18.47
C ASN A 239 -6.27 -4.82 -18.36
N VAL A 240 -5.77 -5.37 -17.24
CA VAL A 240 -5.87 -6.81 -16.87
C VAL A 240 -7.31 -7.32 -16.95
N PHE A 241 -8.31 -6.49 -16.61
CA PHE A 241 -9.72 -6.87 -16.69
C PHE A 241 -10.22 -7.05 -18.13
N LEU A 242 -9.69 -6.29 -19.09
CA LEU A 242 -10.02 -6.47 -20.50
C LEU A 242 -9.40 -7.76 -21.04
N VAL A 243 -8.16 -8.06 -20.64
CA VAL A 243 -7.50 -9.33 -20.99
C VAL A 243 -8.28 -10.52 -20.41
N LEU A 244 -8.69 -10.44 -19.14
CA LEU A 244 -9.53 -11.46 -18.50
C LEU A 244 -10.88 -11.64 -19.20
N ALA A 245 -11.50 -10.56 -19.68
CA ALA A 245 -12.76 -10.64 -20.43
C ALA A 245 -12.61 -11.38 -21.77
N HIS A 246 -11.49 -11.17 -22.48
CA HIS A 246 -11.16 -11.86 -23.73
C HIS A 246 -10.82 -13.34 -23.51
N ILE A 247 -10.01 -13.65 -22.50
CA ILE A 247 -9.70 -15.03 -22.09
C ILE A 247 -10.99 -15.78 -21.76
N ALA A 248 -11.81 -15.22 -20.88
CA ALA A 248 -13.08 -15.83 -20.48
C ALA A 248 -14.03 -15.99 -21.68
N GLY A 249 -14.08 -15.02 -22.60
CA GLY A 249 -14.88 -15.09 -23.83
C GLY A 249 -14.46 -16.23 -24.76
N CYS A 250 -13.16 -16.46 -24.95
CA CYS A 250 -12.65 -17.59 -25.72
C CYS A 250 -12.93 -18.93 -25.04
N SER A 251 -12.75 -19.00 -23.72
CA SER A 251 -13.05 -20.19 -22.91
C SER A 251 -14.55 -20.54 -22.91
N ILE A 252 -15.46 -19.55 -22.97
CA ILE A 252 -16.90 -19.77 -23.17
C ILE A 252 -17.15 -20.47 -24.52
N LYS A 253 -16.58 -19.95 -25.61
CA LYS A 253 -16.77 -20.52 -26.96
C LYS A 253 -16.33 -21.98 -27.03
N PHE A 254 -15.16 -22.29 -26.47
CA PHE A 254 -14.64 -23.66 -26.44
C PHE A 254 -15.54 -24.60 -25.63
N ASN A 255 -15.92 -24.20 -24.41
CA ASN A 255 -16.77 -25.01 -23.54
C ASN A 255 -18.19 -25.19 -24.09
N PHE A 256 -18.71 -24.19 -24.79
CA PHE A 256 -20.01 -24.29 -25.45
C PHE A 256 -20.01 -25.36 -26.55
N VAL A 257 -18.99 -25.37 -27.41
CA VAL A 257 -18.83 -26.40 -28.45
C VAL A 257 -18.64 -27.79 -27.84
N LEU A 258 -17.80 -27.90 -26.80
CA LEU A 258 -17.54 -29.17 -26.12
C LEU A 258 -18.80 -29.72 -25.44
N SER A 259 -19.61 -28.86 -24.82
CA SER A 259 -20.88 -29.22 -24.18
C SER A 259 -21.86 -29.87 -25.17
N ILE A 260 -21.91 -29.38 -26.41
CA ILE A 260 -22.72 -29.95 -27.49
C ILE A 260 -22.15 -31.30 -27.91
N ILE A 261 -20.84 -31.39 -28.16
CA ILE A 261 -20.17 -32.63 -28.58
C ILE A 261 -20.41 -33.75 -27.58
N LEU A 262 -20.35 -33.46 -26.27
CA LEU A 262 -20.57 -34.42 -25.19
C LEU A 262 -21.97 -35.05 -25.22
N MET A 263 -22.97 -34.37 -25.80
CA MET A 263 -24.37 -34.84 -25.87
C MET A 263 -24.74 -35.45 -27.23
N LEU A 264 -23.79 -35.56 -28.17
CA LEU A 264 -23.98 -36.25 -29.45
C LEU A 264 -23.96 -37.77 -29.26
N LYS A 265 -25.10 -38.31 -28.81
CA LYS A 265 -25.28 -39.70 -28.38
C LYS A 265 -24.83 -40.74 -29.42
N HIS A 266 -25.10 -40.51 -30.70
CA HIS A 266 -24.68 -41.42 -31.78
C HIS A 266 -23.15 -41.42 -31.99
N CYS A 267 -22.49 -40.27 -31.84
CA CYS A 267 -21.03 -40.17 -31.91
C CYS A 267 -20.37 -40.84 -30.70
N MET A 268 -20.94 -40.70 -29.51
CA MET A 268 -20.44 -41.36 -28.29
C MET A 268 -20.53 -42.88 -28.37
N VAL A 269 -21.60 -43.41 -28.97
CA VAL A 269 -21.74 -44.85 -29.23
C VAL A 269 -20.69 -45.34 -30.24
N LEU A 270 -20.37 -44.56 -31.28
CA LEU A 270 -19.31 -44.87 -32.25
C LEU A 270 -17.92 -44.87 -31.59
N ILE A 271 -17.64 -43.87 -30.75
CA ILE A 271 -16.39 -43.76 -29.98
C ILE A 271 -16.24 -44.93 -29.00
N ARG A 272 -17.34 -45.38 -28.38
CA ARG A 272 -17.37 -46.56 -27.50
C ARG A 272 -17.04 -47.86 -28.22
N ALA A 273 -17.29 -47.96 -29.53
CA ALA A 273 -16.93 -49.12 -30.34
C ALA A 273 -15.41 -49.22 -30.61
N LEU A 274 -14.67 -48.11 -30.51
CA LEU A 274 -13.22 -48.07 -30.68
C LEU A 274 -12.51 -48.56 -29.40
N ARG A 275 -12.16 -49.86 -29.37
CA ARG A 275 -11.55 -50.54 -28.20
C ARG A 275 -10.28 -49.86 -27.66
N TRP A 276 -9.49 -49.21 -28.52
CA TRP A 276 -8.26 -48.51 -28.11
C TRP A 276 -8.56 -47.21 -27.35
N LEU A 277 -9.59 -46.48 -27.76
CA LEU A 277 -9.96 -45.19 -27.18
C LEU A 277 -10.67 -45.34 -25.83
N ARG A 278 -11.44 -46.42 -25.65
CA ARG A 278 -12.09 -46.80 -24.37
C ARG A 278 -11.09 -47.01 -23.21
N ARG A 279 -9.83 -47.35 -23.51
CA ARG A 279 -8.79 -47.57 -22.48
C ARG A 279 -8.32 -46.25 -21.84
N PHE A 280 -8.44 -45.14 -22.57
CA PHE A 280 -7.98 -43.83 -22.13
C PHE A 280 -9.13 -42.86 -21.84
N LEU A 281 -10.29 -43.07 -22.46
CA LEU A 281 -11.49 -42.22 -22.33
C LEU A 281 -12.64 -42.99 -21.65
N PRO A 282 -13.01 -42.68 -20.40
CA PRO A 282 -14.33 -42.96 -19.80
C PRO A 282 -15.47 -42.30 -20.58
N VAL A 283 -15.81 -42.89 -21.73
CA VAL A 283 -16.93 -42.48 -22.59
C VAL A 283 -18.29 -42.66 -21.90
N ASP A 284 -18.32 -43.50 -20.86
CA ASP A 284 -19.54 -43.89 -20.17
C ASP A 284 -20.10 -42.77 -19.28
N ASP A 285 -19.24 -41.83 -18.85
CA ASP A 285 -19.60 -40.70 -17.99
C ASP A 285 -19.70 -39.37 -18.77
N HIS A 286 -19.99 -39.42 -20.07
CA HIS A 286 -20.13 -38.22 -20.91
C HIS A 286 -21.19 -37.23 -20.38
N ILE A 287 -22.21 -37.72 -19.66
CA ILE A 287 -23.24 -36.90 -19.00
C ILE A 287 -22.65 -36.14 -17.81
N ASP A 288 -21.79 -36.77 -17.02
CA ASP A 288 -21.11 -36.10 -15.90
C ASP A 288 -20.05 -35.12 -16.42
N ALA A 289 -19.33 -35.46 -17.49
CA ALA A 289 -18.47 -34.52 -18.19
C ALA A 289 -19.25 -33.29 -18.71
N HIS A 290 -20.45 -33.49 -19.26
CA HIS A 290 -21.33 -32.38 -19.67
C HIS A 290 -21.74 -31.49 -18.49
N ARG A 291 -22.02 -32.07 -17.32
CA ARG A 291 -22.29 -31.31 -16.08
C ARG A 291 -21.08 -30.49 -15.64
N TYR A 292 -19.86 -31.05 -15.69
CA TYR A 292 -18.64 -30.33 -15.36
C TYR A 292 -18.33 -29.19 -16.33
N VAL A 293 -18.43 -29.45 -17.64
CA VAL A 293 -18.25 -28.42 -18.68
C VAL A 293 -19.33 -27.34 -18.58
N GLY A 294 -20.57 -27.70 -18.24
CA GLY A 294 -21.65 -26.75 -17.95
C GLY A 294 -21.34 -25.87 -16.73
N GLY A 295 -20.80 -26.44 -15.65
CA GLY A 295 -20.32 -25.67 -14.50
C GLY A 295 -19.19 -24.70 -14.85
N ALA A 296 -18.22 -25.16 -15.67
CA ALA A 296 -17.15 -24.30 -16.18
C ALA A 296 -17.70 -23.17 -17.06
N LEU A 297 -18.69 -23.45 -17.91
CA LEU A 297 -19.35 -22.44 -18.74
C LEU A 297 -19.96 -21.33 -17.88
N VAL A 298 -20.72 -21.68 -16.83
CA VAL A 298 -21.29 -20.70 -15.89
C VAL A 298 -20.20 -19.89 -15.20
N PHE A 299 -19.13 -20.54 -14.74
CA PHE A 299 -17.99 -19.86 -14.14
C PHE A 299 -17.37 -18.84 -15.10
N TYR A 300 -17.05 -19.24 -16.33
CA TYR A 300 -16.47 -18.34 -17.33
C TYR A 300 -17.45 -17.24 -17.76
N THR A 301 -18.75 -17.50 -17.82
CA THR A 301 -19.76 -16.45 -18.05
C THR A 301 -19.76 -15.42 -16.92
N VAL A 302 -19.74 -15.85 -15.66
CA VAL A 302 -19.63 -14.93 -14.51
C VAL A 302 -18.33 -14.15 -14.57
N VAL A 303 -17.20 -14.80 -14.83
CA VAL A 303 -15.89 -14.11 -14.96
C VAL A 303 -15.91 -13.13 -16.13
N HIS A 304 -16.47 -13.48 -17.29
CA HIS A 304 -16.57 -12.61 -18.45
C HIS A 304 -17.43 -11.37 -18.18
N SER A 305 -18.63 -11.57 -17.64
CA SER A 305 -19.53 -10.47 -17.26
C SER A 305 -18.91 -9.60 -16.16
N LEU A 306 -18.32 -10.21 -15.13
CA LEU A 306 -17.71 -9.48 -14.03
C LEU A 306 -16.43 -8.74 -14.49
N ALA A 307 -15.66 -9.29 -15.41
CA ALA A 307 -14.50 -8.62 -15.99
C ALA A 307 -14.91 -7.40 -16.83
N HIS A 308 -16.01 -7.48 -17.58
CA HIS A 308 -16.58 -6.31 -18.27
C HIS A 308 -17.14 -5.28 -17.28
N VAL A 309 -17.85 -5.72 -16.23
CA VAL A 309 -18.38 -4.83 -15.18
C VAL A 309 -17.25 -4.18 -14.40
N ILE A 310 -16.19 -4.92 -14.04
CA ILE A 310 -15.02 -4.37 -13.34
C ILE A 310 -14.19 -3.52 -14.28
N ASN A 311 -14.07 -3.82 -15.58
CA ASN A 311 -13.38 -2.92 -16.50
C ASN A 311 -14.17 -1.61 -16.68
N TYR A 312 -15.49 -1.69 -16.81
CA TYR A 312 -16.35 -0.52 -16.83
C TYR A 312 -16.24 0.27 -15.52
N ALA A 313 -16.32 -0.42 -14.38
CA ALA A 313 -16.27 0.21 -13.08
C ALA A 313 -14.85 0.69 -12.73
N ALA A 314 -13.76 -0.01 -13.00
CA ALA A 314 -12.40 0.45 -12.77
C ALA A 314 -12.05 1.69 -13.60
N ASN A 315 -12.65 1.83 -14.79
CA ASN A 315 -12.51 3.04 -15.60
C ASN A 315 -13.56 4.13 -15.24
N ALA A 316 -14.57 3.81 -14.43
CA ALA A 316 -15.67 4.72 -14.05
C ALA A 316 -15.82 4.94 -12.53
N GLN A 317 -14.99 4.36 -11.67
CA GLN A 317 -15.26 4.30 -10.22
C GLN A 317 -14.78 5.56 -9.50
N GLY A 318 -15.75 6.41 -9.19
CA GLY A 318 -15.84 7.16 -7.95
C GLY A 318 -15.20 8.54 -7.94
N ILE A 319 -14.24 8.81 -8.81
CA ILE A 319 -13.55 10.11 -8.83
C ILE A 319 -14.02 10.99 -9.95
N THR A 320 -14.27 10.48 -11.15
CA THR A 320 -14.68 11.26 -12.33
C THR A 320 -15.84 12.23 -12.10
N PRO A 321 -16.92 11.87 -11.38
CA PRO A 321 -17.95 12.85 -11.06
C PRO A 321 -17.55 13.82 -9.96
N TYR A 322 -16.74 13.41 -8.99
CA TYR A 322 -16.21 14.34 -7.99
C TYR A 322 -15.15 15.26 -8.59
N ALA A 323 -14.38 14.82 -9.58
CA ALA A 323 -13.50 15.64 -10.41
C ALA A 323 -14.31 16.70 -11.14
N SER A 324 -15.44 16.30 -11.73
CA SER A 324 -16.36 17.21 -12.41
C SER A 324 -17.05 18.17 -11.42
N ALA A 325 -17.41 17.70 -10.22
CA ALA A 325 -18.00 18.54 -9.17
C ALA A 325 -16.98 19.53 -8.60
N LEU A 326 -15.74 19.09 -8.33
CA LEU A 326 -14.64 19.94 -7.91
C LEU A 326 -14.26 20.94 -9.00
N GLU A 327 -14.20 20.53 -10.26
CA GLU A 327 -14.05 21.46 -11.41
C GLU A 327 -15.19 22.47 -11.46
N SER A 328 -16.43 22.05 -11.25
CA SER A 328 -17.57 22.98 -11.20
C SER A 328 -17.41 23.99 -10.07
N LEU A 329 -17.04 23.54 -8.86
CA LEU A 329 -16.78 24.39 -7.70
C LEU A 329 -15.62 25.36 -7.96
N MET A 330 -14.54 24.89 -8.56
CA MET A 330 -13.39 25.70 -8.94
C MET A 330 -13.72 26.67 -10.08
N HIS A 331 -14.58 26.30 -11.02
CA HIS A 331 -15.08 27.21 -12.04
C HIS A 331 -15.89 28.36 -11.44
N TYR A 332 -16.74 28.11 -10.43
CA TYR A 332 -17.39 29.20 -9.69
C TYR A 332 -16.39 30.07 -8.93
N PHE A 333 -15.30 29.49 -8.43
CA PHE A 333 -14.18 30.25 -7.86
C PHE A 333 -13.51 31.15 -8.90
N ARG A 334 -13.14 30.61 -10.06
CA ARG A 334 -12.55 31.32 -11.21
C ARG A 334 -13.39 32.48 -11.73
N LYS A 335 -14.73 32.37 -11.69
CA LYS A 335 -15.63 33.47 -12.08
C LYS A 335 -15.46 34.76 -11.26
N GLN A 336 -14.83 34.70 -10.09
CA GLN A 336 -14.54 35.89 -9.28
C GLN A 336 -13.15 36.46 -9.52
N GLN A 337 -12.40 35.90 -10.48
CA GLN A 337 -11.11 36.42 -10.91
C GLN A 337 -11.31 37.46 -12.01
N THR A 338 -10.56 38.56 -11.91
CA THR A 338 -10.41 39.55 -12.98
C THR A 338 -8.93 39.67 -13.31
N ILE A 339 -8.58 39.55 -14.60
CA ILE A 339 -7.19 39.66 -15.05
C ILE A 339 -6.98 41.08 -15.56
N CYS A 340 -5.99 41.79 -15.02
CA CYS A 340 -5.62 43.11 -15.51
C CYS A 340 -4.96 42.98 -16.89
N GLU A 341 -5.51 43.63 -17.91
CA GLU A 341 -5.01 43.55 -19.30
C GLU A 341 -3.58 44.09 -19.47
N HIS A 342 -3.15 44.98 -18.57
CA HIS A 342 -1.85 45.66 -18.69
C HIS A 342 -0.69 44.86 -18.08
N CYS A 343 -0.85 44.38 -16.84
CA CYS A 343 0.21 43.67 -16.11
C CYS A 343 -0.04 42.17 -15.94
N ARG A 344 -1.18 41.65 -16.46
CA ARG A 344 -1.65 40.26 -16.29
C ARG A 344 -1.80 39.81 -14.83
N HIS A 345 -1.87 40.75 -13.89
CA HIS A 345 -2.12 40.44 -12.49
C HIS A 345 -3.54 39.92 -12.30
N VAL A 346 -3.69 38.82 -11.54
CA VAL A 346 -4.99 38.23 -11.23
C VAL A 346 -5.53 38.87 -9.96
N ASN A 347 -6.64 39.59 -10.07
CA ASN A 347 -7.35 40.16 -8.94
C ASN A 347 -8.58 39.30 -8.60
N TYR A 348 -8.99 39.28 -7.35
CA TYR A 348 -10.09 38.47 -6.87
C TYR A 348 -11.15 39.34 -6.22
N ASN A 349 -12.41 39.13 -6.57
CA ASN A 349 -13.53 39.76 -5.88
C ASN A 349 -13.76 39.11 -4.51
N HIS A 350 -13.08 39.62 -3.49
CA HIS A 350 -13.13 39.06 -2.13
C HIS A 350 -14.53 39.10 -1.52
N ASP A 351 -15.30 40.17 -1.74
CA ASP A 351 -16.65 40.32 -1.19
C ASP A 351 -17.61 39.26 -1.77
N ALA A 352 -17.55 39.04 -3.08
CA ALA A 352 -18.36 38.02 -3.74
C ALA A 352 -17.97 36.59 -3.33
N ILE A 353 -16.71 36.36 -2.96
CA ILE A 353 -16.26 35.07 -2.41
C ILE A 353 -16.79 34.86 -0.99
N GLN A 354 -16.74 35.88 -0.13
CA GLN A 354 -17.21 35.80 1.26
C GLN A 354 -18.74 35.63 1.36
N GLN A 355 -19.51 36.18 0.42
CA GLN A 355 -20.97 36.11 0.45
C GLN A 355 -21.56 34.78 -0.06
N ARG A 356 -20.72 33.80 -0.44
CA ARG A 356 -21.20 32.51 -0.94
C ARG A 356 -21.92 31.70 0.14
N LYS A 357 -22.93 30.94 -0.28
CA LYS A 357 -23.61 29.99 0.62
C LYS A 357 -22.69 28.85 1.06
N LEU A 358 -21.84 28.36 0.16
CA LEU A 358 -20.83 27.34 0.44
C LEU A 358 -19.50 28.02 0.73
N GLN A 359 -19.02 27.86 1.98
CA GLN A 359 -17.82 28.53 2.48
C GLN A 359 -16.58 27.65 2.43
N LYS A 360 -16.75 26.33 2.57
CA LYS A 360 -15.67 25.36 2.74
C LYS A 360 -16.08 24.01 2.18
N VAL A 361 -15.12 23.30 1.59
CA VAL A 361 -15.27 21.91 1.12
C VAL A 361 -14.08 21.10 1.61
N ASP A 362 -14.37 19.99 2.29
CA ASP A 362 -13.37 18.99 2.67
C ASP A 362 -13.52 17.75 1.77
N PHE A 363 -12.54 17.53 0.92
CA PHE A 363 -12.47 16.38 0.03
C PHE A 363 -11.63 15.28 0.67
N ILE A 364 -12.31 14.28 1.24
CA ILE A 364 -11.67 13.14 1.89
C ILE A 364 -11.62 11.99 0.90
N TRP A 365 -10.42 11.54 0.57
CA TRP A 365 -10.21 10.46 -0.37
C TRP A 365 -9.48 9.30 0.28
N VAL A 366 -10.23 8.22 0.52
CA VAL A 366 -9.71 6.98 1.12
C VAL A 366 -9.56 5.94 0.04
N ASN A 367 -8.33 5.50 -0.20
CA ASN A 367 -8.02 4.55 -1.25
C ASN A 367 -7.05 3.49 -0.74
N ARG A 368 -7.05 2.33 -1.38
CA ARG A 368 -6.09 1.28 -1.08
C ARG A 368 -4.71 1.64 -1.63
N ASP A 369 -4.60 1.84 -2.94
CA ASP A 369 -3.33 1.99 -3.66
C ASP A 369 -3.24 3.34 -4.40
N VAL A 370 -2.04 3.94 -4.42
CA VAL A 370 -1.76 5.24 -5.04
C VAL A 370 -1.90 5.21 -6.58
N GLU A 371 -1.58 4.06 -7.19
CA GLU A 371 -1.42 3.95 -8.65
C GLU A 371 -2.73 4.08 -9.41
N ASN A 372 -3.82 3.53 -8.87
CA ASN A 372 -5.09 3.37 -9.59
C ASN A 372 -5.74 4.71 -10.02
N PHE A 373 -5.28 5.84 -9.46
CA PHE A 373 -5.87 7.14 -9.71
C PHE A 373 -4.82 8.26 -9.76
N SER A 374 -3.59 7.91 -10.14
CA SER A 374 -2.49 8.88 -10.26
C SER A 374 -2.79 10.02 -11.24
N TRP A 375 -3.65 9.78 -12.23
CA TRP A 375 -4.14 10.77 -13.18
C TRP A 375 -4.89 11.94 -12.51
N PHE A 376 -5.50 11.71 -11.35
CA PHE A 376 -6.31 12.71 -10.66
C PHE A 376 -5.47 13.71 -9.85
N PHE A 377 -4.27 13.31 -9.40
CA PHE A 377 -3.42 14.19 -8.59
C PHE A 377 -3.00 15.47 -9.33
N GLN A 378 -2.81 15.41 -10.65
CA GLN A 378 -2.47 16.60 -11.42
C GLN A 378 -3.58 17.66 -11.30
N LEU A 379 -4.84 17.24 -11.46
CA LEU A 379 -5.98 18.14 -11.32
C LEU A 379 -6.07 18.73 -9.89
N LEU A 380 -5.92 17.88 -8.87
CA LEU A 380 -5.98 18.33 -7.48
C LEU A 380 -4.81 19.27 -7.12
N ASN A 381 -3.63 19.02 -7.67
CA ASN A 381 -2.47 19.88 -7.53
C ASN A 381 -2.70 21.25 -8.20
N ASP A 382 -3.31 21.28 -9.39
CA ASP A 382 -3.69 22.52 -10.05
C ASP A 382 -4.67 23.33 -9.19
N PHE A 383 -5.66 22.67 -8.58
CA PHE A 383 -6.58 23.31 -7.63
C PHE A 383 -5.90 23.81 -6.36
N GLU A 384 -4.95 23.06 -5.80
CA GLU A 384 -4.20 23.50 -4.62
C GLU A 384 -3.34 24.73 -4.93
N ASN A 385 -2.64 24.73 -6.08
CA ASN A 385 -1.79 25.84 -6.50
C ASN A 385 -2.61 27.10 -6.81
N GLU A 386 -3.74 26.97 -7.51
CA GLU A 386 -4.63 28.10 -7.82
C GLU A 386 -5.17 28.76 -6.53
N GLN A 387 -5.57 27.96 -5.55
CA GLN A 387 -6.00 28.48 -4.25
C GLN A 387 -4.85 29.14 -3.47
N LEU A 388 -3.63 28.59 -3.52
CA LEU A 388 -2.48 29.19 -2.85
C LEU A 388 -2.17 30.59 -3.36
N THR A 389 -2.24 30.82 -4.67
CA THR A 389 -2.09 32.16 -5.26
C THR A 389 -3.15 33.13 -4.71
N TYR A 390 -4.39 32.68 -4.54
CA TYR A 390 -5.42 33.50 -3.89
C TYR A 390 -5.13 33.78 -2.41
N LEU A 391 -4.63 32.81 -1.65
CA LEU A 391 -4.29 33.03 -0.25
C LEU A 391 -3.13 34.03 -0.08
N GLU A 392 -2.21 34.08 -1.03
CA GLU A 392 -1.13 35.08 -1.05
C GLU A 392 -1.67 36.50 -1.24
N THR A 393 -2.68 36.71 -2.08
CA THR A 393 -3.32 38.04 -2.22
C THR A 393 -4.05 38.46 -0.95
N LEU A 394 -4.72 37.52 -0.27
CA LEU A 394 -5.35 37.79 1.04
C LEU A 394 -4.32 38.18 2.11
N ARG A 395 -3.19 37.48 2.17
CA ARG A 395 -2.09 37.81 3.10
C ARG A 395 -1.53 39.20 2.85
N ALA A 396 -1.32 39.58 1.59
CA ALA A 396 -0.86 40.92 1.23
C ALA A 396 -1.84 42.02 1.69
N ASN A 397 -3.13 41.69 1.76
CA ASN A 397 -4.20 42.59 2.20
C ASN A 397 -4.54 42.46 3.70
N ASN A 398 -3.71 41.79 4.52
CA ASN A 398 -3.93 41.53 5.95
C ASN A 398 -5.26 40.82 6.28
N VAL A 399 -5.81 40.06 5.34
CA VAL A 399 -7.00 39.22 5.56
C VAL A 399 -6.54 37.82 5.93
N THR A 400 -7.17 37.21 6.95
CA THR A 400 -6.87 35.83 7.36
C THR A 400 -7.12 34.86 6.19
N PRO A 401 -6.09 34.18 5.67
CA PRO A 401 -6.23 33.29 4.53
C PRO A 401 -6.92 31.98 4.95
N LYS A 402 -7.98 31.60 4.24
CA LYS A 402 -8.62 30.28 4.40
C LYS A 402 -8.80 29.60 3.05
N ARG A 403 -8.36 28.33 2.97
CA ARG A 403 -8.55 27.49 1.77
C ARG A 403 -10.04 27.22 1.56
N TYR A 404 -10.48 27.27 0.31
CA TYR A 404 -11.87 26.96 -0.06
C TYR A 404 -12.11 25.44 -0.12
N ILE A 405 -11.14 24.70 -0.64
CA ILE A 405 -11.14 23.23 -0.71
C ILE A 405 -9.90 22.70 0.00
N ASP A 406 -10.08 21.88 1.03
CA ASP A 406 -9.02 21.09 1.64
C ASP A 406 -9.11 19.64 1.18
N PHE A 407 -7.96 19.05 0.90
CA PHE A 407 -7.84 17.66 0.48
C PHE A 407 -7.30 16.84 1.65
N HIS A 408 -7.82 15.62 1.83
CA HIS A 408 -7.36 14.69 2.86
C HIS A 408 -7.19 13.31 2.23
N PHE A 409 -5.95 12.91 1.95
CA PHE A 409 -5.64 11.65 1.29
C PHE A 409 -5.30 10.56 2.28
N TYR A 410 -5.91 9.39 2.13
CA TYR A 410 -5.66 8.22 2.96
C TYR A 410 -5.34 7.00 2.11
N PHE A 411 -4.11 6.48 2.20
CA PHE A 411 -3.73 5.23 1.53
C PHE A 411 -3.64 4.06 2.51
N THR A 412 -4.47 3.04 2.28
CA THR A 412 -4.66 1.91 3.20
C THR A 412 -3.92 0.63 2.80
N SER A 413 -3.20 0.58 1.67
CA SER A 413 -2.37 -0.60 1.30
C SER A 413 -0.94 -0.52 1.81
N LEU A 414 -0.39 0.70 1.81
CA LEU A 414 0.94 1.00 2.33
C LEU A 414 1.02 0.83 3.86
N LYS A 415 -0.11 0.59 4.53
CA LYS A 415 -0.19 0.05 5.88
C LYS A 415 -1.20 -1.09 5.93
N SER A 416 -0.74 -2.30 6.25
CA SER A 416 -1.61 -3.33 6.79
C SER A 416 -2.38 -2.75 7.99
N ASN A 417 -3.68 -2.99 8.03
CA ASN A 417 -4.55 -2.59 9.14
C ASN A 417 -3.92 -3.02 10.47
N ASN A 418 -3.68 -2.03 11.33
CA ASN A 418 -3.07 -2.08 12.67
C ASN A 418 -1.54 -1.85 12.71
N GLN A 419 -1.23 -0.59 13.05
CA GLN A 419 -0.07 -0.11 13.81
C GLN A 419 1.32 -0.25 13.15
N ARG A 420 1.95 0.90 12.86
CA ARG A 420 3.38 1.21 12.97
C ARG A 420 4.31 -0.02 13.03
N MET A 421 4.62 -0.63 11.89
CA MET A 421 5.46 -1.83 11.83
C MET A 421 6.89 -1.50 11.44
N ILE A 422 7.82 -2.26 12.02
CA ILE A 422 9.28 -2.11 11.87
C ILE A 422 9.69 -2.12 10.39
N GLY A 423 9.08 -2.98 9.57
CA GLY A 423 9.38 -3.06 8.15
C GLY A 423 9.06 -1.80 7.34
N CYS A 424 8.18 -0.93 7.82
CA CYS A 424 7.83 0.34 7.16
C CYS A 424 8.78 1.49 7.54
N ALA A 425 9.64 1.31 8.55
CA ALA A 425 10.46 2.41 9.10
C ALA A 425 11.37 3.08 8.06
N PRO A 426 12.06 2.36 7.15
CA PRO A 426 12.84 3.00 6.09
C PRO A 426 11.97 3.80 5.12
N PHE A 427 10.76 3.33 4.81
CA PHE A 427 9.81 4.06 3.97
C PHE A 427 9.32 5.34 4.65
N ASP A 428 8.83 5.23 5.89
CA ASP A 428 8.35 6.38 6.67
C ASP A 428 9.46 7.42 6.87
N PHE A 429 10.72 6.97 7.02
CA PHE A 429 11.88 7.84 7.08
C PHE A 429 12.10 8.58 5.74
N ALA A 430 12.14 7.84 4.63
CA ALA A 430 12.34 8.44 3.31
C ALA A 430 11.23 9.45 2.95
N VAL A 431 9.97 9.17 3.28
CA VAL A 431 8.84 10.10 3.08
C VAL A 431 9.07 11.40 3.85
N LYS A 432 9.43 11.32 5.13
CA LYS A 432 9.64 12.55 5.93
C LYS A 432 10.86 13.35 5.49
N VAL A 433 11.92 12.67 5.05
CA VAL A 433 13.09 13.32 4.44
C VAL A 433 12.67 14.05 3.16
N TYR A 434 11.89 13.40 2.30
CA TYR A 434 11.36 14.02 1.09
C TYR A 434 10.50 15.25 1.40
N GLU A 435 9.59 15.15 2.37
CA GLU A 435 8.75 16.28 2.81
C GLU A 435 9.61 17.45 3.31
N HIS A 436 10.69 17.17 4.05
CA HIS A 436 11.58 18.20 4.58
C HIS A 436 12.26 18.99 3.45
N VAL A 437 12.69 18.30 2.40
CA VAL A 437 13.42 18.92 1.27
C VAL A 437 12.47 19.58 0.27
N SER A 438 11.42 18.88 -0.14
CA SER A 438 10.54 19.32 -1.23
C SER A 438 9.36 20.17 -0.75
N SER A 439 9.04 20.17 0.55
CA SER A 439 7.81 20.74 1.12
C SER A 439 6.50 20.19 0.50
N CYS A 440 6.59 19.04 -0.19
CA CYS A 440 5.49 18.35 -0.83
C CYS A 440 5.43 16.89 -0.39
N ASP A 441 4.26 16.29 -0.55
CA ASP A 441 4.01 14.88 -0.35
C ASP A 441 4.65 14.04 -1.48
N VAL A 442 5.41 13.00 -1.14
CA VAL A 442 6.13 12.19 -2.14
C VAL A 442 5.21 11.36 -3.05
N LEU A 443 4.01 11.03 -2.58
CA LEU A 443 3.09 10.14 -3.31
C LEU A 443 2.27 10.92 -4.34
N THR A 444 1.79 12.08 -3.94
CA THR A 444 0.85 12.92 -4.70
C THR A 444 1.50 14.15 -5.32
N LYS A 445 2.69 14.54 -4.84
CA LYS A 445 3.40 15.81 -5.17
C LYS A 445 2.67 17.08 -4.76
N MET A 446 1.61 16.94 -3.97
CA MET A 446 0.82 18.04 -3.45
C MET A 446 1.45 18.61 -2.18
N LYS A 447 1.14 19.87 -1.83
CA LYS A 447 1.51 20.41 -0.50
C LYS A 447 0.65 19.80 0.59
N THR A 448 -0.54 19.35 0.23
CA THR A 448 -1.39 18.53 1.10
C THR A 448 -0.73 17.16 1.33
N LYS A 449 -0.58 16.80 2.61
CA LYS A 449 0.07 15.55 3.02
C LYS A 449 -0.86 14.35 2.90
N THR A 450 -0.33 13.22 2.48
CA THR A 450 -1.03 11.94 2.54
C THR A 450 -0.87 11.30 3.91
N ILE A 451 -1.99 10.88 4.51
CA ILE A 451 -2.01 10.09 5.72
C ILE A 451 -1.99 8.60 5.34
N LEU A 452 -0.92 7.90 5.73
CA LEU A 452 -0.84 6.45 5.56
C LEU A 452 -1.67 5.75 6.63
N GLY A 453 -2.66 4.96 6.22
CA GLY A 453 -3.59 4.23 7.08
C GLY A 453 -5.05 4.66 6.91
N ARG A 454 -5.91 4.21 7.84
CA ARG A 454 -7.33 4.57 7.84
C ARG A 454 -7.56 5.93 8.51
N PRO A 455 -8.58 6.70 8.08
CA PRO A 455 -8.97 7.93 8.75
C PRO A 455 -9.38 7.69 10.20
N GLN A 456 -8.93 8.57 11.10
CA GLN A 456 -9.45 8.64 12.46
C GLN A 456 -10.70 9.53 12.47
N TRP A 457 -11.85 8.97 12.11
CA TRP A 457 -13.11 9.70 11.97
C TRP A 457 -13.47 10.54 13.20
N SER A 458 -13.15 10.06 14.41
CA SER A 458 -13.41 10.78 15.65
C SER A 458 -12.73 12.15 15.71
N LEU A 459 -11.49 12.27 15.23
CA LEU A 459 -10.74 13.53 15.22
C LEU A 459 -11.25 14.45 14.12
N LEU A 460 -11.40 13.93 12.90
CA LEU A 460 -11.87 14.70 11.74
C LEU A 460 -13.25 15.31 11.98
N PHE A 461 -14.22 14.53 12.47
CA PHE A 461 -15.56 15.04 12.72
C PHE A 461 -15.60 16.08 13.84
N ALA A 462 -14.74 15.95 14.86
CA ALA A 462 -14.60 16.95 15.92
C ALA A 462 -14.03 18.27 15.36
N GLU A 463 -13.01 18.19 14.51
CA GLU A 463 -12.43 19.35 13.82
C GLU A 463 -13.46 20.04 12.92
N PHE A 464 -14.18 19.28 12.07
CA PHE A 464 -15.21 19.85 11.18
C PHE A 464 -16.34 20.52 11.94
N LYS A 465 -16.74 19.96 13.10
CA LYS A 465 -17.78 20.55 13.95
C LYS A 465 -17.31 21.85 14.60
N ALA A 466 -16.02 21.93 14.96
CA ALA A 466 -15.43 23.14 15.53
C ALA A 466 -15.33 24.26 14.49
N GLU A 467 -15.05 23.93 13.23
CA GLU A 467 -14.93 24.92 12.16
C GLU A 467 -16.29 25.44 11.67
N HIS A 468 -17.28 24.56 11.47
CA HIS A 468 -18.58 24.93 10.91
C HIS A 468 -19.77 24.26 11.63
N LYS A 469 -20.80 25.07 11.91
CA LYS A 469 -22.03 24.60 12.61
C LYS A 469 -22.95 23.75 11.74
N LYS A 470 -23.03 24.03 10.43
CA LYS A 470 -23.90 23.34 9.46
C LYS A 470 -23.05 22.65 8.42
N THR A 471 -23.04 21.32 8.46
CA THR A 471 -22.20 20.49 7.59
C THR A 471 -23.04 19.41 6.92
N SER A 472 -22.80 19.20 5.64
CA SER A 472 -23.40 18.12 4.84
C SER A 472 -22.30 17.22 4.32
N VAL A 473 -22.46 15.91 4.48
CA VAL A 473 -21.50 14.88 4.09
C VAL A 473 -22.09 14.08 2.93
N PHE A 474 -21.36 14.08 1.81
CA PHE A 474 -21.69 13.30 0.62
C PHE A 474 -20.70 12.15 0.50
N PHE A 475 -21.19 10.92 0.57
CA PHE A 475 -20.35 9.72 0.57
C PHE A 475 -20.60 8.86 -0.68
N THR A 476 -19.53 8.57 -1.41
CA THR A 476 -19.46 7.48 -2.40
C THR A 476 -18.43 6.46 -1.92
N GLY A 477 -18.74 5.17 -2.04
CA GLY A 477 -17.78 4.12 -1.71
C GLY A 477 -18.42 2.85 -1.19
N LYS A 478 -17.62 2.05 -0.47
CA LYS A 478 -18.06 0.75 0.06
C LYS A 478 -19.14 0.92 1.13
N PRO A 479 -20.25 0.15 1.09
CA PRO A 479 -21.35 0.27 2.05
C PRO A 479 -20.91 0.21 3.52
N VAL A 480 -19.96 -0.68 3.84
CA VAL A 480 -19.41 -0.82 5.20
C VAL A 480 -18.83 0.49 5.75
N MET A 481 -18.14 1.26 4.90
CA MET A 481 -17.61 2.58 5.28
C MET A 481 -18.73 3.63 5.31
N GLY A 482 -19.72 3.52 4.43
CA GLY A 482 -20.91 4.37 4.46
C GLY A 482 -21.68 4.27 5.77
N ASP A 483 -21.88 3.05 6.27
CA ASP A 483 -22.55 2.78 7.56
C ASP A 483 -21.73 3.32 8.75
N GLU A 484 -20.41 3.32 8.65
CA GLU A 484 -19.52 3.94 9.64
C GLU A 484 -19.64 5.46 9.63
N ILE A 485 -19.51 6.09 8.46
CA ILE A 485 -19.60 7.55 8.29
C ILE A 485 -20.98 8.06 8.69
N LYS A 486 -22.05 7.33 8.37
CA LYS A 486 -23.41 7.68 8.76
C LYS A 486 -23.56 7.76 10.29
N ARG A 487 -23.03 6.79 11.03
CA ARG A 487 -23.03 6.81 12.51
C ARG A 487 -22.32 8.04 13.06
N TRP A 488 -21.18 8.42 12.47
CA TRP A 488 -20.47 9.64 12.84
C TRP A 488 -21.27 10.91 12.50
N CYS A 489 -21.96 10.94 11.35
CA CYS A 489 -22.83 12.05 11.00
C CYS A 489 -23.98 12.21 12.00
N ASP A 490 -24.61 11.11 12.42
CA ASP A 490 -25.70 11.11 13.40
C ASP A 490 -25.19 11.66 14.76
N GLN A 491 -24.01 11.23 15.20
CA GLN A 491 -23.39 11.69 16.45
C GLN A 491 -23.10 13.20 16.46
N TYR A 492 -22.61 13.74 15.34
CA TYR A 492 -22.24 15.17 15.22
C TYR A 492 -23.35 16.05 14.63
N GLN A 493 -24.53 15.47 14.36
CA GLN A 493 -25.68 16.13 13.75
C GLN A 493 -25.36 16.74 12.38
N PHE A 494 -24.66 15.99 11.53
CA PHE A 494 -24.41 16.34 10.13
C PHE A 494 -25.44 15.71 9.21
N LEU A 495 -25.76 16.40 8.11
CA LEU A 495 -26.64 15.83 7.08
C LEU A 495 -25.85 14.81 6.26
N TYR A 496 -26.35 13.58 6.14
CA TYR A 496 -25.68 12.51 5.41
C TYR A 496 -26.42 12.16 4.12
N TYR A 497 -25.68 12.13 3.01
CA TYR A 497 -26.16 11.73 1.70
C TYR A 497 -25.27 10.59 1.16
N HIS A 498 -25.88 9.44 0.88
CA HIS A 498 -25.21 8.31 0.26
C HIS A 498 -25.44 8.35 -1.25
N GLU A 499 -24.36 8.40 -2.02
CA GLU A 499 -24.39 8.45 -3.49
C GLU A 499 -23.88 7.11 -4.05
N PRO A 500 -24.77 6.13 -4.34
CA PRO A 500 -24.37 4.79 -4.78
C PRO A 500 -23.91 4.72 -6.24
N TYR A 501 -24.18 5.74 -7.06
CA TYR A 501 -24.06 5.68 -8.53
C TYR A 501 -23.31 6.86 -9.15
N PHE A 502 -22.42 7.49 -8.39
CA PHE A 502 -21.44 8.40 -8.95
C PHE A 502 -20.09 7.70 -9.13
#